data_AF-A0A173LMR5-F1
#
_entry.id   AF-A0A173LMR5-F1
#
_cell.length_a   1.000
_cell.length_b   1.000
_cell.length_c   1.000
_cell.angle_alpha   90.00
_cell.angle_beta   90.00
_cell.angle_gamma   90.00
#
_symmetry.space_group_name_H-M   'P 1'
#
loop_
_entity.id
_entity.type
_entity.pdbx_description
1 polymer ?
#
loop_
_entity_poly.entity_id
_entity_poly.type
_entity_poly.pdbx_seq_one_letter_code
_entity_poly.pdbx_strand_id
1 'polypeptide(L)'
;MSRLAVRPLPLVLRELEVAAVHDVTPRLRRITLTGPQLFAFSTDASRTDTATPSPGGEPVELPTFSSPGFDDHVKCIFTSDVGGSDLPVQLPHGIEWPPSAMRVARDYTPTRFDPVTGERR
;
A
#
# COMPACT_ATOMS: atom_id res chain seq x y z
N MET A 1 15.55 2.69 -31.77
CA MET A 1 14.25 2.46 -31.10
C MET A 1 14.53 1.91 -29.71
N SER A 2 14.33 2.69 -28.64
CA SER A 2 14.47 2.18 -27.27
C SER A 2 13.25 1.31 -26.95
N ARG A 3 13.49 0.05 -26.56
CA ARG A 3 12.43 -0.85 -26.09
C ARG A 3 11.86 -0.29 -24.77
N LEU A 4 10.54 -0.16 -24.68
CA LEU A 4 9.85 0.11 -23.42
C LEU A 4 10.20 -1.04 -22.45
N ALA A 5 10.89 -0.71 -21.36
CA ALA A 5 11.24 -1.65 -20.31
C ALA A 5 10.26 -1.47 -19.16
N VAL A 6 9.36 -2.44 -18.98
CA VAL A 6 8.46 -2.49 -17.82
C VAL A 6 9.28 -2.93 -16.61
N ARG A 7 9.21 -2.14 -15.52
CA ARG A 7 9.82 -2.49 -14.24
C ARG A 7 8.72 -2.90 -13.27
N PRO A 8 8.52 -4.21 -13.01
CA PRO A 8 7.53 -4.63 -12.02
C PRO A 8 7.97 -4.15 -10.63
N LEU A 9 7.04 -3.51 -9.92
CA LEU A 9 7.20 -3.16 -8.51
C LEU A 9 6.54 -4.26 -7.66
N PRO A 10 7.07 -4.55 -6.46
CA PRO A 10 6.48 -5.54 -5.56
C PRO A 10 5.11 -5.06 -5.06
N LEU A 11 4.17 -5.99 -4.94
CA LEU A 11 2.87 -5.72 -4.32
C LEU A 11 3.01 -5.80 -2.80
N VAL A 12 2.89 -4.65 -2.16
CA VAL A 12 3.06 -4.50 -0.72
C VAL A 12 1.79 -3.87 -0.14
N LEU A 13 1.12 -4.57 0.76
CA LEU A 13 0.06 -3.99 1.59
C LEU A 13 0.70 -3.11 2.66
N ARG A 14 0.26 -1.86 2.75
CA ARG A 14 0.75 -0.88 3.71
C ARG A 14 -0.41 -0.27 4.48
N GLU A 15 -0.30 -0.25 5.78
CA GLU A 15 -1.11 0.56 6.68
C GLU A 15 -0.46 1.94 6.82
N LEU A 16 -1.19 2.97 6.42
CA LEU A 16 -0.72 4.36 6.39
C LEU A 16 -1.76 5.26 7.05
N GLU A 17 -1.28 6.40 7.54
CA GLU A 17 -2.09 7.42 8.20
C GLU A 17 -2.18 8.66 7.32
N VAL A 18 -3.27 9.42 7.44
CA VAL A 18 -3.41 10.72 6.78
C VAL A 18 -2.69 11.76 7.61
N ALA A 19 -1.54 12.25 7.13
CA ALA A 19 -0.79 13.32 7.76
C ALA A 19 -1.39 14.71 7.48
N ALA A 20 -1.85 14.91 6.24
CA ALA A 20 -2.37 16.21 5.82
C ALA A 20 -3.40 16.08 4.69
N VAL A 21 -4.27 17.09 4.62
CA VAL A 21 -5.29 17.23 3.59
C VAL A 21 -5.26 18.65 3.07
N HIS A 22 -5.15 18.81 1.75
CA HIS A 22 -5.11 20.12 1.11
C HIS A 22 -6.02 20.17 -0.11
N ASP A 23 -6.97 21.11 -0.12
CA ASP A 23 -7.82 21.36 -1.28
C ASP A 23 -7.03 22.18 -2.32
N VAL A 24 -6.58 21.51 -3.38
CA VAL A 24 -5.84 22.12 -4.50
C VAL A 24 -6.78 22.96 -5.36
N THR A 25 -8.01 22.46 -5.55
CA THR A 25 -9.12 23.16 -6.19
C THR A 25 -10.41 22.76 -5.48
N PRO A 26 -11.57 23.41 -5.75
CA PRO A 26 -12.84 23.01 -5.15
C PRO A 26 -13.26 21.56 -5.41
N ARG A 27 -12.68 20.88 -6.40
CA ARG A 27 -12.99 19.49 -6.77
C ARG A 27 -11.77 18.57 -6.77
N LEU A 28 -10.64 19.03 -6.23
CA LEU A 28 -9.40 18.25 -6.16
C LEU A 28 -8.74 18.46 -4.81
N ARG A 29 -8.55 17.34 -4.10
CA ARG A 29 -7.88 17.30 -2.82
C ARG A 29 -6.61 16.48 -2.93
N ARG A 30 -5.53 16.99 -2.39
CA ARG A 30 -4.29 16.27 -2.15
C ARG A 30 -4.32 15.72 -0.74
N ILE A 31 -4.06 14.43 -0.62
CA ILE A 31 -3.91 13.73 0.65
C ILE A 31 -2.43 13.37 0.79
N THR A 32 -1.81 13.75 1.91
CA THR A 32 -0.48 13.29 2.28
C THR A 32 -0.65 12.11 3.23
N LEU A 33 -0.09 10.97 2.83
CA LEU A 33 -0.04 9.77 3.65
C LEU A 33 1.34 9.64 4.29
N THR A 34 1.37 9.12 5.51
CA THR A 34 2.58 8.88 6.31
C THR A 34 2.51 7.54 7.02
N GLY A 35 3.59 7.16 7.67
CA GLY A 35 3.66 5.99 8.53
C GLY A 35 4.96 5.22 8.37
N PRO A 36 5.31 4.37 9.36
CA PRO A 36 6.55 3.59 9.34
C PRO A 36 6.60 2.63 8.16
N GLN A 37 5.44 2.12 7.71
CA GLN A 37 5.35 1.21 6.57
C GLN A 37 5.54 1.92 5.22
N LEU A 38 5.87 3.21 5.13
CA LEU A 38 6.43 3.79 3.90
C LEU A 38 7.88 3.37 3.66
N PHE A 39 8.60 3.01 4.71
CA PHE A 39 9.96 2.49 4.67
C PHE A 39 9.96 0.97 4.56
N ALA A 40 11.15 0.37 4.50
CA ALA A 40 11.29 -1.08 4.55
C ALA A 40 10.85 -1.61 5.92
N PHE A 41 10.14 -2.73 5.93
CA PHE A 41 9.66 -3.38 7.16
C PHE A 41 9.49 -4.89 6.96
N SER A 42 9.50 -5.63 8.05
CA SER A 42 9.25 -7.06 8.07
C SER A 42 7.83 -7.34 8.58
N THR A 43 7.13 -8.28 7.96
CA THR A 43 5.86 -8.82 8.49
C THR A 43 5.93 -10.34 8.54
N ASP A 44 5.29 -10.93 9.53
CA ASP A 44 4.91 -12.33 9.43
C ASP A 44 3.93 -12.46 8.25
N ALA A 45 4.18 -13.37 7.32
CA ALA A 45 3.31 -13.64 6.16
C ALA A 45 1.86 -13.99 6.56
N SER A 46 1.61 -14.23 7.86
CA SER A 46 0.32 -14.62 8.42
C SER A 46 -0.60 -13.48 8.86
N ARG A 47 -0.21 -12.19 8.85
CA ARG A 47 -1.02 -11.16 9.55
C ARG A 47 -1.86 -10.26 8.64
N THR A 48 -3.08 -10.70 8.37
CA THR A 48 -4.26 -9.83 8.23
C THR A 48 -5.42 -10.57 8.92
N ASP A 49 -5.50 -10.34 10.23
CA ASP A 49 -6.56 -10.66 11.23
C ASP A 49 -7.37 -11.98 11.26
N THR A 50 -7.14 -13.00 10.44
CA THR A 50 -7.85 -14.27 10.65
C THR A 50 -7.45 -14.93 11.98
N ALA A 51 -8.45 -15.32 12.79
CA ALA A 51 -8.35 -15.78 14.18
C ALA A 51 -7.58 -17.11 14.42
N THR A 52 -6.67 -17.49 13.53
CA THR A 52 -5.75 -18.60 13.73
C THR A 52 -4.44 -18.28 13.00
N PRO A 53 -3.35 -17.93 13.71
CA PRO A 53 -2.04 -17.82 13.07
C PRO A 53 -1.68 -19.18 12.49
N SER A 54 -1.28 -19.22 11.22
CA SER A 54 -0.58 -20.41 10.69
C SER A 54 0.80 -20.42 11.33
N PRO A 55 1.14 -21.39 12.19
CA PRO A 55 2.47 -21.45 12.77
C PRO A 55 3.48 -21.83 11.69
N GLY A 56 4.52 -21.00 11.50
CA GLY A 56 5.71 -21.36 10.71
C GLY A 56 5.94 -20.60 9.39
N GLY A 57 5.36 -19.41 9.21
CA GLY A 57 5.76 -18.52 8.12
C GLY A 57 7.11 -17.84 8.40
N GLU A 58 8.05 -17.90 7.46
CA GLU A 58 9.25 -17.06 7.52
C GLU A 58 8.85 -15.57 7.40
N PRO A 59 9.48 -14.65 8.16
CA PRO A 59 9.27 -13.22 8.00
C PRO A 59 9.47 -12.79 6.54
N VAL A 60 8.55 -11.98 6.04
CA VAL A 60 8.62 -11.38 4.71
C VAL A 60 9.21 -9.98 4.85
N GLU A 61 10.36 -9.78 4.22
CA GLU A 61 10.98 -8.46 4.09
C GLU A 61 10.34 -7.69 2.94
N LEU A 62 9.76 -6.54 3.27
CA LEU A 62 9.06 -5.68 2.33
C LEU A 62 9.86 -4.38 2.13
N PRO A 63 10.12 -3.95 0.88
CA PRO A 63 11.00 -2.82 0.64
C PRO A 63 10.33 -1.47 0.95
N THR A 64 11.12 -0.41 1.02
CA THR A 64 10.63 0.98 1.01
C THR A 64 9.72 1.24 -0.20
N PHE A 65 8.64 1.99 -0.01
CA PHE A 65 7.75 2.39 -1.09
C PHE A 65 8.52 3.12 -2.20
N SER A 66 8.14 2.90 -3.45
CA SER A 66 8.76 3.56 -4.60
C SER A 66 7.73 3.73 -5.70
N SER A 67 7.76 4.88 -6.37
CA SER A 67 6.88 5.20 -7.49
C SER A 67 7.62 6.10 -8.50
N PRO A 68 8.54 5.54 -9.32
CA PRO A 68 9.34 6.31 -10.28
C PRO A 68 8.63 6.56 -11.62
N GLY A 69 7.58 5.79 -11.94
CA GLY A 69 6.80 5.90 -13.17
C GLY A 69 5.73 6.99 -13.08
N PHE A 70 5.42 7.63 -14.20
CA PHE A 70 4.39 8.68 -14.25
C PHE A 70 2.96 8.11 -14.19
N ASP A 71 2.81 6.84 -14.54
CA ASP A 71 1.57 6.05 -14.57
C ASP A 71 1.51 4.98 -13.46
N ASP A 72 2.45 5.04 -12.52
CA ASP A 72 2.36 4.26 -11.29
C ASP A 72 1.06 4.59 -10.55
N HIS A 73 0.48 3.58 -9.92
CA HIS A 73 -0.74 3.73 -9.14
C HIS A 73 -0.68 2.87 -7.88
N VAL A 74 -1.42 3.33 -6.87
CA VAL A 74 -1.69 2.59 -5.65
C VAL A 74 -3.18 2.30 -5.57
N LYS A 75 -3.53 1.17 -4.96
CA LYS A 75 -4.92 0.84 -4.65
C LYS A 75 -5.20 1.22 -3.19
N CYS A 76 -5.97 2.28 -2.98
CA CYS A 76 -6.45 2.63 -1.64
C CYS A 76 -7.66 1.76 -1.31
N ILE A 77 -7.59 1.07 -0.17
CA ILE A 77 -8.69 0.25 0.36
C ILE A 77 -9.34 1.04 1.49
N PHE A 78 -10.65 1.26 1.39
CA PHE A 78 -11.42 1.97 2.39
C PHE A 78 -12.19 0.92 3.20
N THR A 79 -11.81 0.76 4.45
CA THR A 79 -12.45 -0.14 5.41
C THR A 79 -12.79 0.62 6.68
N SER A 80 -13.89 0.25 7.34
CA SER A 80 -14.24 0.73 8.68
C SER A 80 -13.50 -0.01 9.79
N ASP A 81 -12.85 -1.13 9.45
CA ASP A 81 -12.15 -2.06 10.33
C ASP A 81 -10.74 -2.33 9.75
N VAL A 82 -9.70 -1.93 10.48
CA VAL A 82 -8.33 -2.30 10.16
C VAL A 82 -8.09 -3.74 10.61
N GLY A 83 -8.01 -4.64 9.65
CA GLY A 83 -7.95 -6.08 9.90
C GLY A 83 -8.90 -6.79 8.97
N GLY A 84 -10.15 -6.34 8.92
CA GLY A 84 -11.26 -7.11 8.35
C GLY A 84 -11.07 -7.67 6.94
N SER A 85 -11.96 -8.59 6.57
CA SER A 85 -11.94 -9.38 5.31
C SER A 85 -11.94 -8.59 4.00
N ASP A 86 -12.08 -7.26 4.08
CA ASP A 86 -11.95 -6.35 2.95
C ASP A 86 -10.49 -6.11 2.53
N LEU A 87 -9.52 -6.39 3.41
CA LEU A 87 -8.09 -6.26 3.13
C LEU A 87 -7.53 -7.47 2.36
N PRO A 88 -6.50 -7.28 1.52
CA PRO A 88 -5.75 -8.40 0.97
C PRO A 88 -4.84 -9.02 2.02
N VAL A 89 -4.41 -10.25 1.78
CA VAL A 89 -3.38 -10.92 2.59
C VAL A 89 -2.03 -10.73 1.92
N GLN A 90 -1.02 -10.31 2.68
CA GLN A 90 0.34 -10.19 2.19
C GLN A 90 0.98 -11.58 2.03
N LEU A 91 1.55 -11.85 0.85
CA LEU A 91 2.34 -13.04 0.54
C LEU A 91 3.82 -12.66 0.35
N PRO A 92 4.75 -13.64 0.37
CA PRO A 92 6.18 -13.35 0.16
C PRO A 92 6.52 -12.65 -1.17
N HIS A 93 5.74 -12.89 -2.21
CA HIS A 93 5.98 -12.37 -3.57
C HIS A 93 4.74 -11.70 -4.18
N GLY A 94 3.79 -11.24 -3.36
CA GLY A 94 2.54 -10.65 -3.86
C GLY A 94 1.50 -10.44 -2.78
N ILE A 95 0.25 -10.27 -3.21
CA ILE A 95 -0.91 -10.21 -2.32
C ILE A 95 -2.00 -11.13 -2.85
N GLU A 96 -2.79 -11.70 -1.95
CA GLU A 96 -4.02 -12.40 -2.29
C GLU A 96 -5.22 -11.54 -1.91
N TRP A 97 -6.27 -11.57 -2.72
CA TRP A 97 -7.52 -10.88 -2.45
C TRP A 97 -8.60 -11.91 -2.08
N PRO A 98 -8.87 -12.13 -0.78
CA PRO A 98 -9.97 -12.97 -0.36
C PRO A 98 -11.31 -12.45 -0.90
N PRO A 99 -12.32 -13.31 -1.06
CA PRO A 99 -13.67 -12.88 -1.35
C PRO A 99 -14.17 -11.89 -0.29
N SER A 100 -14.73 -10.76 -0.73
CA SER A 100 -15.42 -9.80 0.13
C SER A 100 -16.70 -9.32 -0.55
N ALA A 101 -17.77 -9.18 0.24
CA ALA A 101 -19.02 -8.59 -0.21
C ALA A 101 -19.04 -7.05 -0.16
N MET A 102 -18.12 -6.44 0.60
CA MET A 102 -18.19 -5.02 0.98
C MET A 102 -16.96 -4.19 0.57
N ARG A 103 -15.94 -4.80 -0.05
CA ARG A 103 -14.68 -4.13 -0.39
C ARG A 103 -14.89 -2.87 -1.24
N VAL A 104 -14.47 -1.73 -0.69
CA VAL A 104 -14.34 -0.48 -1.42
C VAL A 104 -12.87 -0.19 -1.67
N ALA A 105 -12.42 -0.32 -2.91
CA ALA A 105 -11.06 0.03 -3.30
C ALA A 105 -11.04 0.90 -4.56
N ARG A 106 -10.09 1.83 -4.64
CA ARG A 106 -9.92 2.73 -5.80
C ARG A 106 -8.45 2.92 -6.10
N ASP A 107 -8.16 3.02 -7.40
CA ASP A 107 -6.81 3.32 -7.89
C ASP A 107 -6.58 4.84 -7.89
N TYR A 108 -5.43 5.25 -7.35
CA TYR A 108 -4.98 6.63 -7.32
C TYR A 108 -3.52 6.70 -7.74
N THR A 109 -3.13 7.81 -8.38
CA THR A 109 -1.75 8.07 -8.78
C THR A 109 -0.98 8.76 -7.66
N PRO A 110 0.13 8.18 -7.15
CA PRO A 110 1.05 8.90 -6.29
C PRO A 110 1.62 10.11 -7.02
N THR A 111 1.46 11.30 -6.45
CA THR A 111 1.91 12.54 -7.11
C THR A 111 3.31 12.95 -6.71
N ARG A 112 3.76 12.56 -5.52
CA ARG A 112 5.13 12.73 -5.03
C ARG A 112 5.40 11.73 -3.91
N PHE A 113 6.64 11.26 -3.82
CA PHE A 113 7.18 10.59 -2.65
C PHE A 113 8.55 11.19 -2.31
N ASP A 114 8.84 11.35 -1.02
CA ASP A 114 10.17 11.73 -0.53
C ASP A 114 10.73 10.56 0.30
N PRO A 115 11.71 9.80 -0.23
CA PRO A 115 12.19 8.58 0.41
C PRO A 115 13.01 8.84 1.66
N VAL A 116 13.39 10.09 1.95
CA VAL A 116 14.17 10.44 3.14
C VAL A 116 13.24 10.73 4.33
N THR A 117 12.13 11.43 4.09
CA THR A 117 11.22 11.89 5.15
C THR A 117 9.92 11.12 5.22
N GLY A 118 9.57 10.31 4.21
CA GLY A 118 8.26 9.64 4.13
C GLY A 118 7.08 10.59 3.90
N GLU A 119 7.33 11.89 3.78
CA GLU A 119 6.32 12.95 3.66
C GLU A 119 6.84 14.12 2.82
N ARG A 120 5.92 14.95 2.31
CA ARG A 120 6.23 16.30 1.83
C ARG A 120 5.74 17.38 2.80
N ARG A 121 6.59 18.38 3.06
CA ARG A 121 6.14 19.76 3.28
C ARG A 121 5.56 20.34 1.99
#